data_AF-A0A178LLR2-F1
#
_entry.id   AF-A0A178LLR2-F1
#
_cell.length_a   1.000
_cell.length_b   1.000
_cell.length_c   1.000
_cell.angle_alpha   90.00
_cell.angle_beta   90.00
_cell.angle_gamma   90.00
#
_symmetry.space_group_name_H-M   'P 1'
#
loop_
_entity.id
_entity.type
_entity.pdbx_description
1 polymer ?
#
loop_
_entity_poly.entity_id
_entity_poly.type
_entity_poly.pdbx_seq_one_letter_code
_entity_poly.pdbx_strand_id
1 'polypeptide(L)'
;MVAVDGAGFGDYRRAALLIRYGRLEEAAGIAAIVAETNELGRSPQLLKALLGLNRSFIGRLRTEEGVELLGDYIENMSHLDVTEPPGIDIRRAARIINSYMSDDMAGIDTEMHAAARESRVTETVRQIMDTFEAALPELNSEVGLQWLQAHVEVLLAQEHDIEGQS
;
A
#
# COMPACT_ATOMS: atom_id res chain seq x y z
N MET A 1 16.33 -3.90 5.96
CA MET A 1 15.09 -4.56 5.49
C MET A 1 15.54 -5.66 4.55
N VAL A 2 15.38 -6.93 4.91
CA VAL A 2 15.66 -8.06 4.00
C VAL A 2 14.47 -8.15 3.04
N ALA A 3 14.67 -8.43 1.75
CA ALA A 3 13.59 -8.63 0.80
C ALA A 3 12.67 -9.76 1.32
N VAL A 4 11.45 -9.40 1.73
CA VAL A 4 10.44 -10.36 2.22
C VAL A 4 9.52 -10.69 1.05
N ASP A 5 9.38 -11.97 0.73
CA ASP A 5 8.32 -12.55 -0.13
C ASP A 5 8.16 -11.96 -1.54
N GLY A 6 9.29 -11.77 -2.23
CA GLY A 6 9.36 -11.47 -3.66
C GLY A 6 9.28 -9.98 -4.04
N ALA A 7 9.00 -9.10 -3.08
CA ALA A 7 9.14 -7.65 -3.24
C ALA A 7 10.58 -7.22 -2.89
N GLY A 8 11.23 -6.51 -3.82
CA GLY A 8 12.59 -5.98 -3.66
C GLY A 8 12.61 -4.50 -3.31
N PHE A 9 13.81 -3.93 -3.12
CA PHE A 9 13.99 -2.51 -2.79
C PHE A 9 13.35 -1.57 -3.82
N GLY A 10 13.41 -1.92 -5.11
CA GLY A 10 12.73 -1.16 -6.16
C GLY A 10 11.21 -1.10 -6.00
N ASP A 11 10.56 -2.17 -5.52
CA ASP A 11 9.10 -2.16 -5.28
C ASP A 11 8.77 -1.31 -4.04
N TYR A 12 9.56 -1.45 -2.97
CA TYR A 12 9.41 -0.63 -1.78
C TYR A 12 9.66 0.86 -2.07
N ARG A 13 10.60 1.19 -2.95
CA ARG A 13 10.84 2.57 -3.38
C ARG A 13 9.64 3.12 -4.14
N ARG A 14 9.08 2.35 -5.08
CA ARG A 14 7.86 2.72 -5.81
C ARG A 14 6.65 2.86 -4.89
N ALA A 15 6.50 1.96 -3.91
CA ALA A 15 5.46 2.06 -2.88
C ALA A 15 5.62 3.33 -2.02
N ALA A 16 6.84 3.65 -1.58
CA ALA A 16 7.12 4.88 -0.82
C ALA A 16 6.79 6.14 -1.63
N LEU A 17 7.15 6.15 -2.92
CA LEU A 17 6.78 7.23 -3.84
C LEU A 17 5.27 7.33 -4.03
N LEU A 18 4.54 6.21 -4.16
CA LEU A 18 3.07 6.23 -4.24
C LEU A 18 2.43 6.80 -2.99
N ILE A 19 2.88 6.39 -1.80
CA ILE A 19 2.41 6.92 -0.52
C ILE A 19 2.62 8.44 -0.45
N ARG A 20 3.80 8.91 -0.89
CA ARG A 20 4.14 10.34 -0.91
C ARG A 20 3.31 11.11 -1.93
N TYR A 21 3.24 10.64 -3.18
CA TYR A 21 2.50 11.30 -4.24
C TYR A 21 0.98 11.29 -4.00
N GLY A 22 0.44 10.24 -3.39
CA GLY A 22 -0.96 10.20 -2.96
C GLY A 22 -1.30 11.37 -2.04
N ARG A 23 -0.43 11.62 -1.04
CA ARG A 23 -0.59 12.71 -0.06
C ARG A 23 -0.38 14.11 -0.63
N LEU A 24 0.37 14.21 -1.73
CA LEU A 24 0.59 15.46 -2.45
C LEU A 24 -0.40 15.66 -3.60
N GLU A 25 -1.32 14.71 -3.80
CA GLU A 25 -2.25 14.67 -4.93
C GLU A 25 -1.54 14.75 -6.31
N GLU A 26 -0.31 14.23 -6.39
CA GLU A 26 0.53 14.26 -7.59
C GLU A 26 0.12 13.15 -8.60
N ALA A 27 -1.03 13.32 -9.25
CA ALA A 27 -1.62 12.33 -10.15
C ALA A 27 -0.67 11.84 -11.26
N ALA A 28 0.17 12.73 -11.81
CA ALA A 28 1.14 12.36 -12.85
C ALA A 28 2.22 11.40 -12.32
N GLY A 29 2.71 11.61 -11.10
CA GLY A 29 3.68 10.72 -10.45
C GLY A 29 3.09 9.35 -10.14
N ILE A 30 1.83 9.32 -9.66
CA ILE A 30 1.09 8.07 -9.42
C ILE A 30 0.94 7.28 -10.73
N ALA A 31 0.48 7.94 -11.80
CA ALA A 31 0.29 7.30 -13.10
C ALA A 31 1.59 6.74 -13.67
N ALA A 32 2.70 7.46 -13.53
CA ALA A 32 4.02 7.01 -14.00
C ALA A 32 4.47 5.73 -13.28
N ILE A 33 4.31 5.65 -11.95
CA ILE A 33 4.68 4.46 -11.18
C ILE A 33 3.81 3.26 -11.56
N VAL A 34 2.50 3.47 -11.72
CA VAL A 34 1.57 2.40 -12.11
C VAL A 34 1.92 1.88 -13.51
N ALA A 35 2.19 2.77 -14.47
CA ALA A 35 2.59 2.39 -15.83
C ALA A 35 3.89 1.57 -15.82
N GLU A 36 4.94 2.09 -15.18
CA GLU A 36 6.24 1.40 -15.07
C GLU A 36 6.08 0.02 -14.42
N THR A 37 5.33 -0.07 -13.32
CA THR A 37 5.13 -1.34 -12.61
C THR A 37 4.39 -2.36 -13.45
N ASN A 38 3.39 -1.92 -14.22
CA ASN A 38 2.65 -2.78 -15.13
C ASN A 38 3.53 -3.27 -16.29
N GLU A 39 4.36 -2.40 -16.86
CA GLU A 39 5.33 -2.76 -17.90
C GLU A 39 6.33 -3.82 -17.42
N LEU A 40 6.74 -3.73 -16.15
CA LEU A 40 7.62 -4.71 -15.51
C LEU A 40 6.90 -5.98 -15.05
N GLY A 41 5.57 -6.04 -15.11
CA GLY A 41 4.77 -7.16 -14.61
C GLY A 41 4.88 -7.35 -13.09
N ARG A 42 5.12 -6.27 -12.33
CA ARG A 42 5.39 -6.30 -10.88
C ARG A 42 4.24 -5.77 -10.01
N SER A 43 3.04 -5.66 -10.55
CA SER A 43 1.88 -5.09 -9.84
C SER A 43 1.57 -5.80 -8.50
N PRO A 44 1.66 -7.15 -8.41
CA PRO A 44 1.51 -7.83 -7.12
C PRO A 44 2.60 -7.46 -6.09
N GLN A 45 3.85 -7.31 -6.53
CA GLN A 45 4.98 -6.94 -5.68
C GLN A 45 4.87 -5.50 -5.20
N LEU A 46 4.40 -4.59 -6.05
CA LEU A 46 4.10 -3.21 -5.65
C LEU A 46 2.98 -3.16 -4.60
N LEU A 47 1.88 -3.90 -4.77
CA LEU A 47 0.80 -3.95 -3.78
C LEU A 47 1.29 -4.49 -2.43
N LYS A 48 2.08 -5.58 -2.44
CA LYS A 48 2.72 -6.11 -1.23
C LYS A 48 3.63 -5.09 -0.56
N ALA A 49 4.47 -4.42 -1.34
CA ALA A 49 5.39 -3.40 -0.84
C ALA A 49 4.61 -2.21 -0.22
N LEU A 50 3.50 -1.80 -0.85
CA LEU A 50 2.61 -0.75 -0.34
C LEU A 50 1.99 -1.14 1.00
N LEU A 51 1.44 -2.35 1.11
CA LEU A 51 0.83 -2.86 2.35
C LEU A 51 1.88 -3.01 3.46
N GLY A 52 3.04 -3.58 3.13
CA GLY A 52 4.13 -3.79 4.08
C GLY A 52 4.75 -2.51 4.60
N LEU A 53 4.91 -1.50 3.74
CA LEU A 53 5.45 -0.21 4.14
C LEU A 53 4.47 0.53 5.07
N ASN A 54 3.17 0.53 4.75
CA ASN A 54 2.15 1.10 5.63
C ASN A 54 2.05 0.35 6.97
N ARG A 55 2.11 -0.98 6.98
CA ARG A 55 2.20 -1.79 8.22
C ARG A 55 3.40 -1.36 9.06
N SER A 56 4.56 -1.18 8.43
CA SER A 56 5.76 -0.70 9.13
C SER A 56 5.59 0.70 9.71
N PHE A 57 4.87 1.59 9.03
CA PHE A 57 4.60 2.94 9.54
C PHE A 57 3.62 2.93 10.72
N ILE A 58 2.53 2.17 10.61
CA ILE A 58 1.58 1.94 11.71
C ILE A 58 2.32 1.44 12.95
N GLY A 59 3.14 0.38 12.82
CA GLY A 59 3.89 -0.18 13.95
C GLY A 59 4.92 0.78 14.57
N ARG A 60 5.28 1.88 13.90
CA ARG A 60 6.20 2.90 14.43
C ARG A 60 5.47 4.11 15.06
N LEU A 61 4.27 4.40 14.58
CA LEU A 61 3.54 5.63 14.90
C LEU A 61 2.31 5.40 15.77
N ARG A 62 1.95 4.14 16.04
CA ARG A 62 0.84 3.75 16.89
C ARG A 62 1.34 2.90 18.06
N THR A 63 0.60 2.94 19.16
CA THR A 63 0.77 1.97 20.26
C THR A 63 0.14 0.64 19.87
N GLU A 64 0.46 -0.42 20.60
CA GLU A 64 -0.13 -1.75 20.39
C GLU A 64 -1.66 -1.71 20.45
N GLU A 65 -2.23 -1.05 21.46
CA GLU A 65 -3.68 -0.89 21.60
C GLU A 65 -4.29 -0.09 20.43
N GLY A 66 -3.56 0.92 19.93
CA GLY A 66 -3.98 1.66 18.75
C GLY A 66 -4.03 0.80 17.49
N VAL A 67 -3.09 -0.15 17.34
CA VAL A 67 -3.10 -1.11 16.25
C VAL A 67 -4.26 -2.09 16.37
N GLU A 68 -4.56 -2.59 17.58
CA GLU A 68 -5.70 -3.49 17.82
C GLU A 68 -7.04 -2.82 17.46
N LEU A 69 -7.25 -1.57 17.90
CA LEU A 69 -8.45 -0.81 17.58
C LEU A 69 -8.60 -0.56 16.07
N LEU A 70 -7.49 -0.24 15.38
CA LEU A 70 -7.50 -0.11 13.92
C LEU A 70 -7.82 -1.45 13.25
N GLY A 71 -7.26 -2.55 13.74
CA GLY A 71 -7.53 -3.90 13.24
C GLY A 71 -9.01 -4.27 13.33
N ASP A 72 -9.63 -4.07 14.50
CA ASP A 72 -11.07 -4.31 14.69
C ASP A 72 -11.92 -3.42 13.77
N TYR A 73 -11.55 -2.15 13.60
CA TYR A 73 -12.23 -1.25 12.68
C TYR A 73 -12.17 -1.75 11.22
N ILE A 74 -11.00 -2.13 10.72
CA ILE A 74 -10.84 -2.66 9.37
C ILE A 74 -11.55 -4.00 9.21
N GLU A 75 -11.52 -4.88 10.22
CA GLU A 75 -12.29 -6.13 10.22
C GLU A 75 -13.79 -5.88 10.06
N ASN A 76 -14.36 -4.95 10.83
CA ASN A 76 -15.76 -4.58 10.70
C ASN A 76 -16.10 -4.02 9.28
N MET A 77 -15.20 -3.25 8.67
CA MET A 77 -15.40 -2.75 7.30
C MET A 77 -15.41 -3.88 6.25
N SER A 78 -14.68 -4.96 6.49
CA SER A 78 -14.58 -6.10 5.58
C SER A 78 -15.90 -6.91 5.44
N HIS A 79 -16.80 -6.74 6.42
CA HIS A 79 -18.09 -7.43 6.53
C HIS A 79 -19.29 -6.59 6.10
N LEU A 80 -19.09 -5.35 5.65
CA LEU A 80 -20.18 -4.47 5.24
C LEU A 80 -21.04 -5.12 4.13
N ASP A 81 -22.35 -5.07 4.28
CA ASP A 81 -23.29 -5.49 3.23
C ASP A 81 -23.51 -4.33 2.24
N VAL A 82 -22.63 -4.25 1.27
CA VAL A 82 -22.58 -3.18 0.26
C VAL A 82 -22.67 -3.77 -1.14
N THR A 83 -23.57 -3.20 -1.94
CA THR A 83 -23.85 -3.62 -3.32
C THR A 83 -23.52 -2.56 -4.36
N GLU A 84 -23.15 -1.35 -3.93
CA GLU A 84 -22.88 -0.22 -4.82
C GLU A 84 -21.56 0.48 -4.44
N PRO A 85 -20.85 1.08 -5.42
CA PRO A 85 -19.75 1.99 -5.15
C PRO A 85 -20.20 3.26 -4.39
N PRO A 86 -19.34 3.87 -3.56
CA PRO A 86 -17.97 3.44 -3.26
C PRO A 86 -17.88 2.32 -2.19
N GLY A 87 -19.02 1.87 -1.64
CA GLY A 87 -19.06 0.88 -0.57
C GLY A 87 -18.32 -0.42 -0.91
N ILE A 88 -18.47 -0.92 -2.14
CA ILE A 88 -17.75 -2.12 -2.61
C ILE A 88 -16.23 -1.95 -2.49
N ASP A 89 -15.68 -0.80 -2.87
CA ASP A 89 -14.24 -0.57 -2.85
C ASP A 89 -13.72 -0.49 -1.42
N ILE A 90 -14.50 0.12 -0.52
CA ILE A 90 -14.20 0.22 0.91
C ILE A 90 -14.09 -1.18 1.52
N ARG A 91 -15.11 -2.03 1.30
CA ARG A 91 -15.11 -3.41 1.78
C ARG A 91 -13.93 -4.20 1.21
N ARG A 92 -13.67 -4.03 -0.09
CA ARG A 92 -12.60 -4.75 -0.79
C ARG A 92 -11.22 -4.35 -0.26
N ALA A 93 -10.95 -3.06 -0.09
CA ALA A 93 -9.72 -2.57 0.49
C ALA A 93 -9.50 -3.15 1.90
N ALA A 94 -10.55 -3.15 2.73
CA ALA A 94 -10.49 -3.75 4.06
C ALA A 94 -10.15 -5.26 4.01
N ARG A 95 -10.79 -6.02 3.13
CA ARG A 95 -10.48 -7.46 2.95
C ARG A 95 -9.06 -7.71 2.47
N ILE A 96 -8.55 -6.89 1.56
CA ILE A 96 -7.15 -6.98 1.09
C ILE A 96 -6.19 -6.71 2.26
N ILE A 97 -6.46 -5.68 3.08
CA ILE A 97 -5.66 -5.36 4.25
C ILE A 97 -5.70 -6.52 5.26
N ASN A 98 -6.87 -7.07 5.59
CA ASN A 98 -6.98 -8.20 6.55
C ASN A 98 -6.30 -9.47 6.03
N SER A 99 -6.45 -9.74 4.73
CA SER A 99 -5.77 -10.85 4.07
C SER A 99 -4.24 -10.69 4.18
N TYR A 100 -3.73 -9.48 3.94
CA TYR A 100 -2.30 -9.19 4.12
C TYR A 100 -1.83 -9.34 5.58
N MET A 101 -2.62 -8.86 6.55
CA MET A 101 -2.26 -8.98 7.96
C MET A 101 -2.28 -10.43 8.48
N SER A 102 -3.02 -11.31 7.80
CA SER A 102 -3.12 -12.74 8.12
C SER A 102 -2.24 -13.63 7.24
N ASP A 103 -1.33 -13.05 6.44
CA ASP A 103 -0.53 -13.74 5.42
C ASP A 103 -1.36 -14.58 4.41
N ASP A 104 -2.63 -14.21 4.19
CA ASP A 104 -3.53 -14.84 3.24
C ASP A 104 -3.38 -14.21 1.84
N MET A 105 -2.34 -14.66 1.12
CA MET A 105 -2.10 -14.20 -0.24
C MET A 105 -3.21 -14.60 -1.21
N ALA A 106 -3.91 -15.71 -0.98
CA ALA A 106 -5.01 -16.15 -1.82
C ALA A 106 -6.24 -15.22 -1.66
N GLY A 107 -6.47 -14.69 -0.46
CA GLY A 107 -7.46 -13.66 -0.18
C GLY A 107 -7.18 -12.37 -0.95
N ILE A 108 -5.93 -11.91 -0.98
CA ILE A 108 -5.51 -10.74 -1.78
C ILE A 108 -5.78 -10.99 -3.27
N ASP A 109 -5.32 -12.12 -3.80
CA ASP A 109 -5.51 -12.46 -5.22
C ASP A 109 -7.00 -12.52 -5.57
N THR A 110 -7.83 -13.11 -4.72
CA THR A 110 -9.28 -13.21 -4.93
C THR A 110 -9.93 -11.84 -5.10
N GLU A 111 -9.62 -10.91 -4.20
CA GLU A 111 -10.19 -9.56 -4.23
C GLU A 111 -9.65 -8.73 -5.39
N MET A 112 -8.35 -8.87 -5.73
CA MET A 112 -7.77 -8.17 -6.89
C MET A 112 -8.33 -8.68 -8.23
N HIS A 113 -8.57 -9.99 -8.37
CA HIS A 113 -9.24 -10.53 -9.56
C HIS A 113 -10.72 -10.10 -9.64
N ALA A 114 -11.40 -9.98 -8.50
CA ALA A 114 -12.76 -9.42 -8.47
C ALA A 114 -12.77 -7.96 -8.94
N ALA A 115 -11.86 -7.13 -8.43
CA ALA A 115 -11.69 -5.75 -8.90
C ALA A 115 -11.37 -5.68 -10.40
N ALA A 116 -10.51 -6.56 -10.91
CA ALA A 116 -10.16 -6.61 -12.33
C ALA A 116 -11.37 -6.95 -13.21
N ARG A 117 -12.18 -7.93 -12.83
CA ARG A 117 -13.41 -8.29 -13.56
C ARG A 117 -14.42 -7.15 -13.62
N GLU A 118 -14.43 -6.30 -12.59
CA GLU A 118 -15.30 -5.14 -12.48
C GLU A 118 -14.67 -3.86 -13.07
N SER A 119 -13.43 -3.91 -13.58
CA SER A 119 -12.66 -2.75 -14.03
C SER A 119 -12.45 -1.68 -12.94
N ARG A 120 -12.30 -2.11 -11.68
CA ARG A 120 -12.17 -1.24 -10.48
C ARG A 120 -10.84 -1.38 -9.72
N VAL A 121 -9.80 -1.87 -10.38
CA VAL A 121 -8.48 -2.09 -9.74
C VAL A 121 -7.92 -0.78 -9.22
N THR A 122 -8.00 0.28 -10.02
CA THR A 122 -7.51 1.62 -9.64
C THR A 122 -8.24 2.16 -8.42
N GLU A 123 -9.57 2.05 -8.40
CA GLU A 123 -10.41 2.50 -7.29
C GLU A 123 -10.13 1.70 -6.02
N THR A 124 -9.89 0.39 -6.16
CA THR A 124 -9.51 -0.48 -5.03
C THR A 124 -8.17 -0.05 -4.44
N VAL A 125 -7.16 0.15 -5.28
CA VAL A 125 -5.82 0.61 -4.85
C VAL A 125 -5.90 2.00 -4.22
N ARG A 126 -6.67 2.92 -4.83
CA ARG A 126 -6.92 4.25 -4.27
C ARG A 126 -7.57 4.17 -2.89
N GLN A 127 -8.58 3.32 -2.74
CA GLN A 127 -9.24 3.14 -1.46
C GLN A 127 -8.32 2.55 -0.39
N ILE A 128 -7.38 1.66 -0.75
CA ILE A 128 -6.33 1.20 0.18
C ILE A 128 -5.45 2.38 0.64
N MET A 129 -5.03 3.25 -0.29
CA MET A 129 -4.26 4.44 0.06
C MET A 129 -5.05 5.39 0.97
N ASP A 130 -6.32 5.67 0.63
CA ASP A 130 -7.21 6.53 1.41
C ASP A 130 -7.37 5.99 2.83
N THR A 131 -7.51 4.66 2.99
CA THR A 131 -7.59 4.00 4.30
C THR A 131 -6.34 4.21 5.14
N PHE A 132 -5.14 4.04 4.57
CA PHE A 132 -3.90 4.27 5.31
C PHE A 132 -3.59 5.73 5.55
N GLU A 133 -4.01 6.62 4.66
CA GLU A 133 -3.91 8.06 4.87
C GLU A 133 -4.75 8.50 6.07
N ALA A 134 -6.01 8.03 6.15
CA ALA A 134 -6.86 8.27 7.30
C ALA A 134 -6.28 7.68 8.60
N ALA A 135 -5.59 6.53 8.51
CA ALA A 135 -4.95 5.90 9.66
C ALA A 135 -3.64 6.57 10.09
N LEU A 136 -2.97 7.32 9.21
CA LEU A 136 -1.66 7.96 9.42
C LEU A 136 -1.65 9.43 8.94
N PRO A 137 -2.55 10.29 9.47
CA PRO A 137 -2.70 11.67 9.00
C PRO A 137 -1.45 12.52 9.26
N GLU A 138 -0.63 12.18 10.25
CA GLU A 138 0.63 12.86 10.54
C GLU A 138 1.65 12.82 9.39
N LEU A 139 1.52 11.85 8.48
CA LEU A 139 2.36 11.75 7.29
C LEU A 139 2.07 12.86 6.25
N ASN A 140 0.95 13.58 6.39
CA ASN A 140 0.64 14.76 5.58
C ASN A 140 1.31 16.04 6.07
N SER A 141 1.96 16.01 7.25
CA SER A 141 2.76 17.14 7.71
C SER A 141 4.02 17.34 6.86
N GLU A 142 4.57 18.54 6.85
CA GLU A 142 5.85 18.82 6.17
C GLU A 142 6.96 17.84 6.62
N VAL A 143 7.05 17.58 7.92
CA VAL A 143 8.02 16.63 8.49
C VAL A 143 7.72 15.19 8.05
N GLY A 144 6.44 14.80 7.97
CA GLY A 144 6.03 13.49 7.47
C GLY A 144 6.42 13.28 6.00
N LEU A 145 6.21 14.29 5.16
CA LEU A 145 6.58 14.26 3.74
C LEU A 145 8.11 14.21 3.54
N GLN A 146 8.87 14.98 4.32
CA GLN A 146 10.33 14.91 4.34
C GLN A 146 10.83 13.54 4.78
N TRP A 147 10.19 12.94 5.79
CA TRP A 147 10.52 11.61 6.28
C TRP A 147 10.22 10.51 5.25
N LEU A 148 9.11 10.62 4.50
CA LEU A 148 8.81 9.74 3.37
C LEU A 148 9.86 9.88 2.25
N GLN A 149 10.27 11.11 1.94
CA GLN A 149 11.33 11.38 0.97
C GLN A 149 12.66 10.73 1.38
N ALA A 150 13.04 10.84 2.66
CA ALA A 150 14.24 10.18 3.18
C ALA A 150 14.15 8.64 3.06
N HIS A 151 12.96 8.04 3.23
CA HIS A 151 12.78 6.60 2.98
C HIS A 151 13.00 6.24 1.51
N VAL A 152 12.50 7.05 0.57
CA VAL A 152 12.73 6.85 -0.88
C VAL A 152 14.24 6.86 -1.19
N GLU A 153 14.98 7.81 -0.63
CA GLU A 153 16.43 7.93 -0.85
C GLU A 153 17.22 6.74 -0.30
N VAL A 154 16.88 6.26 0.91
CA VAL A 154 17.50 5.07 1.49
C VAL A 154 17.21 3.82 0.64
N LEU A 155 15.98 3.66 0.15
CA LEU A 155 15.61 2.52 -0.69
C LEU A 155 16.31 2.55 -2.04
N LEU A 156 16.51 3.75 -2.62
CA LEU A 156 17.27 3.93 -3.85
C LEU A 156 18.75 3.54 -3.66
N ALA A 157 19.37 3.96 -2.55
CA ALA A 157 20.75 3.58 -2.25
C ALA A 157 20.89 2.05 -2.12
N GLN A 158 19.93 1.40 -1.44
CA GLN A 158 19.91 -0.07 -1.28
C GLN A 158 19.70 -0.82 -2.60
N GLU A 159 18.91 -0.25 -3.52
CA GLU A 159 18.73 -0.79 -4.88
C GLU A 159 20.07 -0.81 -5.64
N HIS A 160 20.81 0.32 -5.64
CA HIS A 160 22.10 0.41 -6.33
C HIS A 160 23.19 -0.46 -5.69
N ASP A 161 23.22 -0.60 -4.36
CA ASP A 161 24.22 -1.42 -3.67
C ASP A 161 24.11 -2.91 -4.05
N ILE A 162 22.91 -3.37 -4.41
CA ILE A 162 22.68 -4.74 -4.87
C ILE A 162 23.09 -4.91 -6.33
N GLU A 163 22.73 -3.96 -7.19
CA GLU A 163 23.11 -3.99 -8.61
C GLU A 163 24.63 -3.89 -8.80
N GLY A 164 25.34 -3.18 -7.91
CA GLY A 164 26.80 -3.10 -7.92
C GLY A 164 27.53 -4.38 -7.45
N GLN A 165 26.81 -5.37 -6.92
CA GLN A 165 27.36 -6.64 -6.43
C GLN A 165 27.02 -7.85 -7.32
N SER A 166 26.17 -7.67 -8.34
CA SER A 166 25.77 -8.68 -9.33
C SER A 166 26.57 -8.58 -10.62
#